data_AF-E7MPQ0-F1
#
_entry.id   AF-E7MPQ0-F1
#
_cell.length_a   1.000
_cell.length_b   1.000
_cell.length_c   1.000
_cell.angle_alpha   90.00
_cell.angle_beta   90.00
_cell.angle_gamma   90.00
#
_symmetry.space_group_name_H-M   'P 1'
#
loop_
_entity.id
_entity.type
_entity.pdbx_description
1 polymer ?
#
loop_
_entity_poly.entity_id
_entity_poly.type
_entity_poly.pdbx_seq_one_letter_code
_entity_poly.pdbx_strand_id
1 'polypeptide(L)'
;MVPIHKTAARLNRSKFLSMLEKYLESEKIQLSGTIECDETYVLESSKGSSLKHRKARHRGEPSRFRGISHEQICIVTTTDRNAHEIFLAVGQSQPTKDIIQDTFKNNTTQRSIIYTDGTDCYNSLAEYKNCKVVHLKGHQSYNQVEHLNVVNHIHSVIKNKLAQYRGVATKYIN
;
A
#
# COMPACT_ATOMS: atom_id res chain seq x y z
N MET A 1 -3.22 22.51 33.77
CA MET A 1 -3.07 22.12 32.36
C MET A 1 -2.89 23.40 31.54
N VAL A 2 -1.72 23.64 30.96
CA VAL A 2 -1.45 24.90 30.23
C VAL A 2 -2.20 24.86 28.89
N PRO A 3 -3.04 25.86 28.56
CA PRO A 3 -3.77 25.87 27.31
C PRO A 3 -2.80 26.08 26.13
N ILE A 4 -2.65 25.03 25.31
CA ILE A 4 -1.88 25.13 24.06
C ILE A 4 -2.76 25.83 23.03
N HIS A 5 -2.27 26.95 22.49
CA HIS A 5 -2.95 27.67 21.41
C HIS A 5 -3.13 26.76 20.17
N LYS A 6 -4.30 26.78 19.52
CA LYS A 6 -4.61 25.89 18.36
C LYS A 6 -3.52 25.94 17.27
N THR A 7 -2.91 27.11 17.06
CA THR A 7 -1.78 27.31 16.14
C THR A 7 -0.54 26.53 16.56
N ALA A 8 -0.20 26.53 17.85
CA ALA A 8 0.94 25.80 18.39
C ALA A 8 0.72 24.27 18.29
N ALA A 9 -0.49 23.80 18.56
CA ALA A 9 -0.84 22.39 18.37
C ALA A 9 -0.70 21.93 16.91
N ARG A 10 -1.15 22.75 15.95
CA ARG A 10 -0.99 22.47 14.51
C ARG A 10 0.47 22.42 14.08
N LEU A 11 1.28 23.38 14.53
CA LEU A 11 2.72 23.43 14.22
C LEU A 11 3.45 22.23 14.82
N ASN A 12 3.17 21.86 16.07
CA ASN A 12 3.80 20.71 16.72
C ASN A 12 3.42 19.40 16.03
N ARG A 13 2.15 19.23 15.62
CA ARG A 13 1.74 18.08 14.80
C ARG A 13 2.53 18.00 13.49
N SER A 14 2.66 19.11 12.77
CA SER A 14 3.40 19.14 11.50
C SER A 14 4.88 18.77 11.69
N LYS A 15 5.51 19.27 12.75
CA LYS A 15 6.90 18.94 13.09
C LYS A 15 7.06 17.47 13.44
N PHE A 16 6.15 16.92 14.25
CA PHE A 16 6.16 15.51 14.64
C PHE A 16 5.99 14.58 13.44
N LEU A 17 5.03 14.88 12.56
CA LEU A 17 4.81 14.08 11.35
C LEU A 17 6.04 14.12 10.42
N SER A 18 6.64 15.29 10.20
CA SER A 18 7.87 15.40 9.39
C SER A 18 9.06 14.68 10.03
N MET A 19 9.15 14.65 11.36
CA MET A 19 10.17 13.87 12.06
C MET A 19 9.95 12.37 11.87
N LEU A 20 8.70 11.89 11.99
CA LEU A 20 8.36 10.49 11.76
C LEU A 20 8.64 10.07 10.32
N GLU A 21 8.26 10.89 9.34
CA GLU A 21 8.52 10.65 7.93
C GLU A 21 10.01 10.43 7.68
N LYS A 22 10.87 11.36 8.13
CA LYS A 22 12.33 11.22 8.02
C LYS A 22 12.89 9.99 8.74
N TYR A 23 12.32 9.66 9.90
CA TYR A 23 12.72 8.47 10.66
C TYR A 23 12.39 7.20 9.86
N LEU A 24 11.18 7.09 9.33
CA LEU A 24 10.74 5.94 8.53
C LEU A 24 11.51 5.85 7.21
N GLU A 25 11.79 6.97 6.54
CA GLU A 25 12.64 7.01 5.33
C GLU A 25 14.08 6.52 5.59
N SER A 26 14.58 6.69 6.82
CA SER A 26 15.91 6.22 7.21
C SER A 26 15.95 4.71 7.49
N GLU A 27 14.80 4.09 7.76
CA GLU A 27 14.70 2.64 7.95
C GLU A 27 14.88 1.92 6.61
N LYS A 28 15.98 1.16 6.50
CA LYS A 28 16.24 0.32 5.33
C LYS A 28 15.62 -1.05 5.53
N ILE A 29 14.31 -1.15 5.33
CA ILE A 29 13.60 -2.43 5.37
C ILE A 29 14.04 -3.27 4.17
N GLN A 30 14.52 -4.51 4.44
CA GLN A 30 14.89 -5.50 3.43
C GLN A 30 14.03 -6.75 3.60
N LEU A 31 13.22 -7.03 2.59
CA LEU A 31 12.42 -8.24 2.46
C LEU A 31 13.31 -9.37 1.95
N SER A 32 13.22 -10.56 2.55
CA SER A 32 14.07 -11.70 2.20
C SER A 32 13.38 -13.06 2.38
N GLY A 33 13.95 -14.10 1.76
CA GLY A 33 13.43 -15.47 1.91
C GLY A 33 12.11 -15.64 1.15
N THR A 34 11.00 -15.71 1.87
CA THR A 34 9.66 -15.81 1.27
C THR A 34 8.92 -14.50 1.49
N ILE A 35 8.50 -13.89 0.39
CA ILE A 35 7.87 -12.57 0.33
C ILE A 35 6.46 -12.76 -0.23
N GLU A 36 5.46 -12.26 0.48
CA GLU A 36 4.09 -12.13 -0.02
C GLU A 36 3.92 -10.72 -0.62
N CYS A 37 3.34 -10.62 -1.81
CA CYS A 37 3.08 -9.36 -2.52
C CYS A 37 1.67 -9.39 -3.13
N ASP A 38 0.84 -8.41 -2.78
CA ASP A 38 -0.48 -8.20 -3.38
C ASP A 38 -0.89 -6.73 -3.21
N GLU A 39 -1.91 -6.32 -3.94
CA GLU A 39 -2.43 -4.97 -3.98
C GLU A 39 -3.81 -4.86 -3.33
N THR A 40 -4.07 -3.71 -2.73
CA THR A 40 -5.41 -3.35 -2.32
C THR A 40 -5.78 -1.96 -2.78
N TYR A 41 -7.07 -1.75 -2.97
CA TYR A 41 -7.59 -0.53 -3.58
C TYR A 41 -8.49 0.22 -2.61
N VAL A 42 -8.27 1.53 -2.53
CA VAL A 42 -9.10 2.44 -1.73
C VAL A 42 -9.59 3.58 -2.61
N LEU A 43 -10.81 4.04 -2.36
CA LEU A 43 -11.39 5.14 -3.14
C LEU A 43 -10.61 6.45 -2.92
N GLU A 44 -10.29 7.11 -4.02
CA GLU A 44 -9.62 8.41 -4.04
C GLU A 44 -10.44 9.47 -3.28
N SER A 45 -9.79 10.19 -2.38
CA SER A 45 -10.46 11.13 -1.47
C SER A 45 -9.71 12.44 -1.47
N SER A 46 -10.35 13.49 -1.98
CA SER A 46 -9.84 14.85 -1.94
C SER A 46 -10.41 15.62 -0.74
N LYS A 47 -10.66 14.95 0.38
CA LYS A 47 -11.24 15.55 1.59
C LYS A 47 -10.43 16.79 2.01
N GLY A 48 -11.13 17.91 2.23
CA GLY A 48 -10.49 19.20 2.54
C GLY A 48 -9.97 19.97 1.33
N SER A 49 -10.22 19.51 0.11
CA SER A 49 -9.94 20.20 -1.15
C SER A 49 -11.22 20.41 -1.97
N SER A 50 -11.23 21.40 -2.86
CA SER A 50 -12.30 21.58 -3.85
C SER A 50 -12.14 20.59 -5.01
N LEU A 51 -13.21 19.90 -5.38
CA LEU A 51 -13.24 18.96 -6.51
C LEU A 51 -13.55 19.70 -7.81
N LYS A 52 -12.66 19.61 -8.80
CA LYS A 52 -12.86 20.24 -10.13
C LYS A 52 -13.47 19.32 -11.18
N HIS A 53 -13.21 18.01 -11.08
CA HIS A 53 -13.47 17.06 -12.18
C HIS A 53 -14.61 16.06 -11.89
N ARG A 54 -15.17 16.06 -10.66
CA ARG A 54 -16.29 15.21 -10.27
C ARG A 54 -17.06 15.80 -9.09
N LYS A 55 -18.29 15.32 -8.89
CA LYS A 55 -19.07 15.64 -7.68
C LYS A 55 -18.46 14.94 -6.45
N ALA A 56 -18.71 15.53 -5.28
CA ALA A 56 -18.40 14.89 -4.00
C ALA A 56 -19.17 13.57 -3.88
N ARG A 57 -18.52 12.58 -3.26
CA ARG A 57 -19.13 11.29 -2.94
C ARG A 57 -19.74 11.32 -1.55
N HIS A 58 -20.86 10.65 -1.36
CA HIS A 58 -21.40 10.34 -0.06
C HIS A 58 -20.55 9.27 0.64
N ARG A 59 -20.66 9.21 1.97
CA ARG A 59 -19.93 8.22 2.76
C ARG A 59 -20.38 6.81 2.37
N GLY A 60 -19.42 5.95 2.04
CA GLY A 60 -19.70 4.57 1.62
C GLY A 60 -20.22 4.43 0.19
N GLU A 61 -20.31 5.54 -0.56
CA GLU A 61 -20.65 5.48 -1.97
C GLU A 61 -19.53 4.74 -2.74
N PRO A 62 -19.88 3.70 -3.52
CA PRO A 62 -18.89 2.93 -4.28
C PRO A 62 -18.30 3.75 -5.44
N SER A 63 -17.31 3.16 -6.12
CA SER A 63 -16.83 3.66 -7.41
C SER A 63 -17.97 3.74 -8.42
N ARG A 64 -17.93 4.76 -9.30
CA ARG A 64 -18.86 4.84 -10.44
C ARG A 64 -18.53 3.83 -11.52
N PHE A 65 -17.28 3.40 -11.59
CA PHE A 65 -16.77 2.46 -12.57
C PHE A 65 -16.78 1.05 -11.99
N ARG A 66 -17.12 0.06 -12.82
CA ARG A 66 -16.97 -1.35 -12.48
C ARG A 66 -15.48 -1.72 -12.48
N GLY A 67 -15.06 -2.58 -11.55
CA GLY A 67 -13.68 -3.04 -11.44
C GLY A 67 -12.70 -1.98 -10.91
N ILE A 68 -11.41 -2.19 -11.17
CA ILE A 68 -10.33 -1.25 -10.85
C ILE A 68 -10.34 -0.11 -11.88
N SER A 69 -10.24 1.12 -11.40
CA SER A 69 -10.33 2.34 -12.20
C SER A 69 -9.43 3.46 -11.64
N HIS A 70 -9.41 4.59 -12.33
CA HIS A 70 -8.72 5.81 -11.89
C HIS A 70 -9.31 6.43 -10.61
N GLU A 71 -10.52 6.03 -10.18
CA GLU A 71 -11.11 6.49 -8.92
C GLU A 71 -10.54 5.76 -7.68
N GLN A 72 -9.65 4.80 -7.87
CA GLN A 72 -9.03 4.01 -6.82
C GLN A 72 -7.52 4.25 -6.76
N ILE A 73 -7.02 4.43 -5.54
CA ILE A 73 -5.61 4.41 -5.23
C ILE A 73 -5.19 2.97 -4.97
N CYS A 74 -4.16 2.53 -5.68
CA CYS A 74 -3.50 1.25 -5.45
C CYS A 74 -2.50 1.38 -4.31
N ILE A 75 -2.67 0.53 -3.31
CA ILE A 75 -1.73 0.33 -2.21
C ILE A 75 -1.12 -1.05 -2.42
N VAL A 76 0.17 -1.09 -2.74
CA VAL A 76 0.90 -2.34 -2.83
C VAL A 76 1.36 -2.70 -1.42
N THR A 77 1.07 -3.91 -1.00
CA THR A 77 1.46 -4.45 0.31
C THR A 77 2.42 -5.61 0.08
N THR A 78 3.57 -5.56 0.75
CA THR A 78 4.57 -6.61 0.71
C THR A 78 5.04 -6.94 2.11
N THR A 79 5.27 -8.22 2.38
CA THR A 79 5.80 -8.68 3.66
C THR A 79 6.65 -9.90 3.48
N ASP A 80 7.69 -10.05 4.29
CA ASP A 80 8.41 -11.32 4.41
C ASP A 80 7.94 -12.12 5.63
N ARG A 81 8.44 -13.34 5.77
CA ARG A 81 8.15 -14.21 6.93
C ARG A 81 8.83 -13.77 8.22
N ASN A 82 9.70 -12.77 8.17
CA ASN A 82 10.38 -12.18 9.33
C ASN A 82 9.63 -10.95 9.88
N ALA A 83 8.40 -10.72 9.42
CA ALA A 83 7.56 -9.58 9.79
C ALA A 83 8.13 -8.21 9.39
N HIS A 84 8.91 -8.17 8.30
CA HIS A 84 9.19 -6.92 7.62
C HIS A 84 8.04 -6.59 6.68
N GLU A 85 7.37 -5.47 6.91
CA GLU A 85 6.16 -5.06 6.18
C GLU A 85 6.39 -3.73 5.47
N ILE A 86 5.98 -3.63 4.20
CA ILE A 86 6.00 -2.39 3.42
C ILE A 86 4.64 -2.26 2.74
N PHE A 87 3.97 -1.13 2.93
CA PHE A 87 2.74 -0.79 2.21
C PHE A 87 2.81 0.64 1.69
N LEU A 88 2.67 0.81 0.38
CA LEU A 88 2.86 2.10 -0.29
C LEU A 88 1.75 2.34 -1.31
N ALA A 89 1.20 3.55 -1.35
CA ALA A 89 0.36 3.99 -2.44
C ALA A 89 1.22 4.30 -3.68
N VAL A 90 1.08 3.48 -4.71
CA VAL A 90 1.91 3.53 -5.93
C VAL A 90 1.26 4.28 -7.09
N GLY A 91 0.00 4.69 -6.94
CA GLY A 91 -0.71 5.48 -7.94
C GLY A 91 -2.21 5.19 -7.99
N GLN A 92 -2.83 5.67 -9.06
CA GLN A 92 -4.22 5.35 -9.39
C GLN A 92 -4.27 4.12 -10.29
N SER A 93 -5.33 3.30 -10.17
CA SER A 93 -5.54 2.08 -10.95
C SER A 93 -4.44 1.01 -10.79
N GLN A 94 -4.43 0.00 -11.65
CA GLN A 94 -3.47 -1.11 -11.57
C GLN A 94 -2.03 -0.62 -11.82
N PRO A 95 -1.04 -1.06 -11.02
CA PRO A 95 0.33 -0.61 -11.18
C PRO A 95 1.00 -1.26 -12.40
N THR A 96 1.89 -0.50 -13.05
CA THR A 96 2.72 -1.03 -14.13
C THR A 96 3.93 -1.80 -13.58
N LYS A 97 4.53 -2.63 -14.43
CA LYS A 97 5.80 -3.35 -14.13
C LYS A 97 6.88 -2.39 -13.63
N ASP A 98 7.08 -1.28 -14.35
CA ASP A 98 8.12 -0.30 -14.04
C ASP A 98 7.89 0.35 -12.67
N ILE A 99 6.65 0.72 -12.34
CA ILE A 99 6.30 1.29 -11.04
C ILE A 99 6.63 0.31 -9.91
N ILE A 100 6.25 -0.96 -10.06
CA ILE A 100 6.54 -1.99 -9.04
C ILE A 100 8.05 -2.18 -8.89
N GLN A 101 8.77 -2.34 -10.01
CA GLN A 101 10.21 -2.53 -9.97
C GLN A 101 10.92 -1.33 -9.33
N ASP A 102 10.63 -0.10 -9.76
CA ASP A 102 11.29 1.09 -9.24
C ASP A 102 11.00 1.34 -7.76
N THR A 103 9.77 1.04 -7.33
CA THR A 103 9.36 1.22 -5.94
C THR A 103 10.05 0.20 -5.02
N PHE A 104 10.10 -1.07 -5.41
CA PHE A 104 10.49 -2.15 -4.49
C PHE A 104 11.89 -2.73 -4.74
N LYS A 105 12.59 -2.33 -5.82
CA LYS A 105 13.95 -2.83 -6.09
C LYS A 105 14.92 -2.59 -4.95
N ASN A 106 14.79 -1.52 -4.16
CA ASN A 106 15.74 -1.27 -3.09
C ASN A 106 15.41 -2.03 -1.80
N ASN A 107 14.22 -2.63 -1.71
CA ASN A 107 13.73 -3.33 -0.52
C ASN A 107 13.71 -4.85 -0.69
N THR A 108 13.86 -5.37 -1.91
CA THR A 108 13.83 -6.81 -2.17
C THR A 108 15.23 -7.40 -2.28
N THR A 109 15.51 -8.38 -1.42
CA THR A 109 16.75 -9.16 -1.43
C THR A 109 16.76 -10.14 -2.61
N GLN A 110 17.92 -10.31 -3.25
CA GLN A 110 18.08 -11.24 -4.37
C GLN A 110 17.80 -12.69 -3.97
N ARG A 111 17.42 -13.53 -4.95
CA ARG A 111 17.17 -14.98 -4.77
C ARG A 111 16.08 -15.32 -3.73
N SER A 112 15.17 -14.39 -3.47
CA SER A 112 13.97 -14.63 -2.67
C SER A 112 12.88 -15.32 -3.50
N ILE A 113 11.84 -15.80 -2.84
CA ILE A 113 10.63 -16.35 -3.46
C ILE A 113 9.50 -15.35 -3.21
N ILE A 114 8.84 -14.90 -4.27
CA ILE A 114 7.73 -13.96 -4.24
C ILE A 114 6.44 -14.73 -4.52
N TYR A 115 5.49 -14.65 -3.59
CA TYR A 115 4.12 -15.12 -3.76
C TYR A 115 3.23 -13.95 -4.10
N THR A 116 2.40 -14.11 -5.14
CA THR A 116 1.40 -13.12 -5.56
C THR A 116 0.21 -13.82 -6.21
N ASP A 117 -1.00 -13.30 -6.06
CA ASP A 117 -2.21 -13.80 -6.74
C ASP A 117 -2.50 -13.03 -8.04
N GLY A 118 -1.75 -11.95 -8.26
CA GLY A 118 -2.04 -10.94 -9.26
C GLY A 118 -1.27 -11.08 -10.57
N THR A 119 -1.34 -9.98 -11.31
CA THR A 119 -0.80 -9.73 -12.64
C THR A 119 0.71 -9.90 -12.75
N ASP A 120 1.20 -10.04 -13.98
CA ASP A 120 2.63 -10.13 -14.32
C ASP A 120 3.45 -8.87 -13.96
N CYS A 121 2.87 -7.87 -13.28
CA CYS A 121 3.54 -6.66 -12.83
C CYS A 121 4.78 -6.98 -11.97
N TYR A 122 4.67 -7.98 -11.10
CA TYR A 122 5.74 -8.43 -10.20
C TYR A 122 6.86 -9.20 -10.89
N ASN A 123 6.65 -9.71 -12.11
CA ASN A 123 7.66 -10.51 -12.81
C ASN A 123 8.91 -9.68 -13.13
N SER A 124 8.73 -8.40 -13.46
CA SER A 124 9.85 -7.47 -13.70
C SER A 124 10.77 -7.33 -12.50
N LEU A 125 10.20 -7.11 -11.31
CA LEU A 125 10.95 -7.03 -10.06
C LEU A 125 11.69 -8.33 -9.77
N ALA A 126 11.05 -9.47 -10.00
CA ALA A 126 11.65 -10.77 -9.75
C ALA A 126 12.80 -11.08 -10.70
N GLU A 127 12.65 -10.80 -11.99
CA GLU A 127 13.72 -10.92 -12.99
C GLU A 127 14.90 -10.02 -12.61
N TYR A 128 14.65 -8.75 -12.28
CA TYR A 128 15.68 -7.79 -11.87
C TYR A 128 16.45 -8.25 -10.62
N LYS A 129 15.78 -8.95 -9.69
CA LYS A 129 16.38 -9.44 -8.43
C LYS A 129 16.81 -10.91 -8.47
N ASN A 130 16.67 -11.58 -9.61
CA ASN A 130 16.88 -13.02 -9.71
C ASN A 130 16.10 -13.81 -8.63
N CYS A 131 14.86 -13.41 -8.40
CA CYS A 131 13.91 -14.05 -7.48
C CYS A 131 13.01 -15.02 -8.25
N LYS A 132 12.48 -16.02 -7.55
CA LYS A 132 11.43 -16.89 -8.09
C LYS A 132 10.07 -16.25 -7.82
N VAL A 133 9.18 -16.22 -8.81
CA VAL A 133 7.76 -15.86 -8.60
C VAL A 133 6.91 -17.12 -8.60
N VAL A 134 5.96 -17.19 -7.68
CA VAL A 134 4.89 -18.19 -7.68
C VAL A 134 3.56 -17.45 -7.70
N HIS A 135 2.82 -17.64 -8.78
CA HIS A 135 1.48 -17.09 -8.92
C HIS A 135 0.45 -18.03 -8.28
N LEU A 136 -0.20 -17.56 -7.22
CA LEU A 136 -1.23 -18.30 -6.47
C LEU A 136 -2.60 -18.07 -7.10
N LYS A 137 -2.83 -18.70 -8.26
CA LYS A 137 -4.09 -18.61 -9.02
C LYS A 137 -5.08 -19.67 -8.55
N GLY A 138 -6.13 -19.24 -7.85
CA GLY A 138 -7.24 -20.09 -7.40
C GLY A 138 -6.90 -20.97 -6.19
N HIS A 139 -7.93 -21.50 -5.54
CA HIS A 139 -7.80 -22.15 -4.22
C HIS A 139 -6.82 -23.33 -4.15
N GLN A 140 -6.64 -24.09 -5.24
CA GLN A 140 -5.74 -25.26 -5.26
C GLN A 140 -4.25 -24.90 -5.19
N SER A 141 -3.89 -23.65 -5.55
CA SER A 141 -2.51 -23.16 -5.45
C SER A 141 -2.12 -22.75 -4.03
N TYR A 142 -3.09 -22.59 -3.12
CA TYR A 142 -2.85 -22.20 -1.74
C TYR A 142 -2.62 -23.42 -0.86
N ASN A 143 -1.58 -23.37 -0.02
CA ASN A 143 -1.31 -24.39 0.99
C ASN A 143 -0.74 -23.74 2.27
N GLN A 144 -0.25 -24.55 3.20
CA GLN A 144 0.31 -24.06 4.47
C GLN A 144 1.58 -23.22 4.30
N VAL A 145 2.31 -23.39 3.19
CA VAL A 145 3.57 -22.70 2.89
C VAL A 145 3.33 -21.56 1.88
N GLU A 146 2.59 -21.85 0.81
CA GLU A 146 2.30 -20.96 -0.30
C GLU A 146 0.95 -20.29 -0.11
N HIS A 147 0.96 -19.04 0.37
CA HIS A 147 -0.25 -18.29 0.65
C HIS A 147 0.03 -16.77 0.72
N LEU A 148 -1.04 -15.98 0.78
CA LEU A 148 -1.02 -14.51 0.96
C LEU A 148 -1.73 -14.06 2.24
N ASN A 149 -1.82 -14.92 3.25
CA ASN A 149 -2.62 -14.66 4.45
C ASN A 149 -2.18 -13.41 5.20
N VAL A 150 -0.87 -13.12 5.25
CA VAL A 150 -0.36 -11.96 6.00
C VAL A 150 -0.71 -10.69 5.25
N VAL A 151 -0.48 -10.64 3.94
CA VAL A 151 -0.88 -9.49 3.12
C VAL A 151 -2.39 -9.27 3.17
N ASN A 152 -3.20 -10.33 3.08
CA ASN A 152 -4.66 -10.24 3.20
C ASN A 152 -5.12 -9.71 4.57
N HIS A 153 -4.42 -10.08 5.63
CA HIS A 153 -4.65 -9.52 6.96
C HIS A 153 -4.31 -8.02 6.99
N ILE A 154 -3.15 -7.63 6.46
CA ILE A 154 -2.74 -6.21 6.36
C ILE A 154 -3.76 -5.40 5.54
N HIS A 155 -4.26 -5.92 4.43
CA HIS A 155 -5.33 -5.30 3.63
C HIS A 155 -6.57 -5.00 4.47
N SER A 156 -6.97 -5.96 5.31
CA SER A 156 -8.11 -5.79 6.22
C SER A 156 -7.83 -4.71 7.27
N VAL A 157 -6.62 -4.68 7.85
CA VAL A 157 -6.20 -3.65 8.82
C VAL A 157 -6.24 -2.25 8.18
N ILE A 158 -5.65 -2.08 6.99
CA ILE A 158 -5.62 -0.80 6.26
C ILE A 158 -7.05 -0.29 6.02
N LYS A 159 -7.92 -1.13 5.45
CA LYS A 159 -9.32 -0.76 5.15
C LYS A 159 -10.09 -0.39 6.41
N ASN A 160 -9.94 -1.17 7.48
CA ASN A 160 -10.59 -0.90 8.76
C ASN A 160 -10.11 0.44 9.36
N LYS A 161 -8.81 0.72 9.31
CA LYS A 161 -8.26 1.97 9.82
C LYS A 161 -8.76 3.19 9.04
N LEU A 162 -8.78 3.11 7.72
CA LEU A 162 -9.31 4.18 6.86
C LEU A 162 -10.82 4.42 7.09
N ALA A 163 -11.59 3.35 7.32
CA ALA A 163 -13.00 3.44 7.66
C ALA A 163 -13.23 4.15 9.01
N GLN A 164 -12.42 3.84 10.03
CA GLN A 164 -12.45 4.48 11.36
C GLN A 164 -12.22 5.99 11.27
N TYR A 165 -11.27 6.43 10.43
CA TYR A 165 -11.01 7.86 10.23
C TYR A 165 -12.09 8.61 9.43
N ARG A 166 -13.19 7.93 9.06
CA ARG A 166 -14.34 8.50 8.32
C ARG A 166 -13.89 9.24 7.05
N GLY A 167 -12.95 8.61 6.34
CA GLY A 167 -12.29 9.17 5.17
C GLY A 167 -11.18 10.16 5.56
N VAL A 168 -9.98 9.89 5.08
CA VAL A 168 -8.86 10.84 5.03
C VAL A 168 -8.64 11.25 3.59
N ALA A 169 -7.95 12.36 3.34
CA ALA A 169 -7.54 12.66 1.98
C ALA A 169 -6.47 11.64 1.56
N THR A 170 -6.62 11.02 0.39
CA THR A 170 -5.69 9.97 -0.06
C THR A 170 -4.29 10.47 -0.35
N LYS A 171 -4.10 11.79 -0.49
CA LYS A 171 -2.78 12.44 -0.58
C LYS A 171 -1.89 12.27 0.67
N TYR A 172 -2.42 11.69 1.75
CA TYR A 172 -1.72 11.43 3.00
C TYR A 172 -1.57 9.92 3.29
N ILE A 173 -1.73 9.05 2.29
CA ILE A 173 -1.57 7.60 2.47
C ILE A 173 -0.10 7.17 2.45
N ASN A 174 0.74 7.89 1.70
CA ASN A 174 2.20 7.76 1.78
C ASN A 174 2.74 8.61 2.92
#